data_AF-A0A7C7L412-F1
#
_entry.id   AF-A0A7C7L412-F1
#
_cell.length_a   1.000
_cell.length_b   1.000
_cell.length_c   1.000
_cell.angle_alpha   90.00
_cell.angle_beta   90.00
_cell.angle_gamma   90.00
#
_symmetry.space_group_name_H-M   'P 1'
#
loop_
_entity.id
_entity.type
_entity.pdbx_description
1 polymer ?
#
loop_
_entity_poly.entity_id
_entity_poly.type
_entity_poly.pdbx_seq_one_letter_code
_entity_poly.pdbx_strand_id
1 'polypeptide(L)'
;MKRLVLVFIISFTICKQSNGQVVIDTGDVFVEISSIISTMPGHSGNDYMAPGTAQLNTWGYVLKNLIMGDYANASDSANTIGYDLIQFLDTTLTNSTTYYIL
;
A
#
# COMPACT_ATOMS: atom_id res chain seq x y z
N MET A 1 -31.09 -15.39 -48.37
CA MET A 1 -31.16 -15.72 -46.92
C MET A 1 -30.05 -16.72 -46.67
N LYS A 2 -28.97 -16.45 -45.94
CA LYS A 2 -28.92 -16.28 -44.48
C LYS A 2 -27.56 -15.63 -44.16
N ARG A 3 -27.59 -14.56 -43.37
CA ARG A 3 -26.40 -13.85 -42.89
C ARG A 3 -25.75 -14.69 -41.79
N LEU A 4 -24.49 -15.07 -41.96
CA LEU A 4 -23.72 -15.74 -40.91
C LEU A 4 -22.93 -14.64 -40.17
N VAL A 5 -23.53 -14.10 -39.12
CA VAL A 5 -22.89 -13.13 -38.23
C VAL A 5 -22.11 -13.92 -37.19
N LEU A 6 -20.79 -13.97 -37.34
CA LEU A 6 -19.88 -14.56 -36.37
C LEU A 6 -19.70 -13.55 -35.23
N VAL A 7 -20.37 -13.77 -34.10
CA VAL A 7 -20.20 -12.94 -32.89
C VAL A 7 -19.01 -13.49 -32.11
N PHE A 8 -17.89 -12.76 -32.15
CA PHE A 8 -16.70 -13.06 -31.35
C PHE A 8 -16.92 -12.48 -29.95
N ILE A 9 -17.26 -13.33 -28.97
CA ILE A 9 -17.35 -12.91 -27.56
C ILE A 9 -15.91 -12.86 -27.01
N ILE A 10 -15.32 -11.68 -27.00
CA ILE A 10 -14.07 -11.41 -26.28
C ILE A 10 -14.42 -11.33 -24.79
N SER A 11 -14.35 -12.47 -24.10
CA SER A 11 -14.38 -12.50 -22.64
C SER A 11 -13.02 -12.02 -22.13
N PHE A 12 -12.86 -10.70 -22.01
CA PHE A 12 -11.69 -10.10 -21.36
C PHE A 12 -11.88 -10.25 -19.85
N THR A 13 -11.40 -11.37 -19.31
CA THR A 13 -11.33 -11.60 -17.86
C THR A 13 -10.26 -10.65 -17.31
N ILE A 14 -10.64 -9.40 -17.02
CA ILE A 14 -9.79 -8.46 -16.28
C ILE A 14 -9.64 -9.05 -14.89
N CYS A 15 -8.53 -9.75 -14.63
CA CYS A 15 -8.09 -9.97 -13.26
C CYS A 15 -7.90 -8.57 -12.67
N LYS A 16 -8.72 -8.19 -11.69
CA LYS A 16 -8.58 -6.91 -11.01
C LYS A 16 -7.24 -6.94 -10.27
N GLN A 17 -6.17 -6.51 -10.91
CA GLN A 17 -4.95 -6.14 -10.20
C GLN A 17 -5.28 -4.85 -9.45
N SER A 18 -5.38 -4.96 -8.13
CA SER A 18 -5.37 -3.82 -7.24
C SER A 18 -3.94 -3.32 -7.19
N ASN A 19 -3.62 -2.31 -8.00
CA ASN A 19 -2.34 -1.63 -7.90
C ASN A 19 -2.43 -0.67 -6.70
N GLY A 20 -1.51 -0.79 -5.76
CA GLY A 20 -1.36 0.15 -4.66
C GLY A 20 -0.79 1.46 -5.19
N GLN A 21 -1.44 2.58 -4.85
CA GLN A 21 -0.90 3.89 -5.15
C GLN A 21 0.02 4.32 -4.00
N VAL A 22 1.21 4.87 -4.30
CA VAL A 22 1.99 5.58 -3.29
C VAL A 22 1.22 6.85 -2.92
N VAL A 23 0.77 6.95 -1.68
CA VAL A 23 0.08 8.13 -1.15
C VAL A 23 1.12 9.23 -0.95
N ILE A 24 0.81 10.46 -1.34
CA ILE A 24 1.73 11.59 -1.18
C ILE A 24 1.17 12.51 -0.11
N ASP A 25 1.97 12.81 0.91
CA ASP A 25 1.60 13.71 2.00
C ASP A 25 2.79 14.59 2.44
N THR A 26 2.52 15.63 3.22
CA THR A 26 3.52 16.58 3.68
C THR A 26 3.14 17.25 5.00
N GLY A 27 4.14 17.57 5.83
CA GLY A 27 3.90 18.28 7.07
C GLY A 27 5.03 18.11 8.07
N ASP A 28 4.66 17.92 9.33
CA ASP A 28 5.56 17.56 10.43
C ASP A 28 5.48 16.05 10.67
N VAL A 29 6.59 15.35 10.44
CA VAL A 29 6.65 13.89 10.57
C VAL A 29 6.38 13.43 12.01
N PHE A 30 6.73 14.24 13.02
CA PHE A 30 6.46 13.91 14.42
C PHE A 30 4.96 13.96 14.71
N VAL A 31 4.26 14.95 14.15
CA VAL A 31 2.79 15.06 14.26
C VAL A 31 2.11 13.89 13.54
N GLU A 32 2.58 13.53 12.34
CA GLU A 32 2.03 12.41 11.57
C GLU A 32 2.16 11.07 12.32
N ILE A 33 3.37 10.75 12.79
CA ILE A 33 3.61 9.53 13.58
C ILE A 33 2.78 9.53 14.88
N SER A 34 2.68 10.69 15.55
CA SER A 34 1.88 10.81 16.77
C SER A 34 0.39 10.56 16.50
N SER A 35 -0.13 11.01 15.35
CA SER A 35 -1.48 10.75 14.90
C SER A 35 -1.72 9.25 14.72
N ILE A 36 -0.86 8.57 13.95
CA ILE A 36 -0.93 7.12 13.73
C ILE A 36 -0.98 6.38 15.07
N ILE A 37 -0.04 6.67 15.98
CA ILE A 37 0.02 6.03 17.31
C ILE A 37 -1.26 6.29 18.11
N SER A 38 -1.78 7.53 18.10
CA SER A 38 -2.99 7.89 18.85
C SER A 38 -4.25 7.18 18.35
N THR A 39 -4.26 6.78 17.06
CA THR A 39 -5.38 6.05 16.44
C THR A 39 -5.25 4.53 16.56
N MET A 40 -4.09 4.02 17.01
CA MET A 40 -3.94 2.58 17.21
C MET A 40 -4.93 2.09 18.28
N PRO A 41 -5.59 0.94 18.06
CA PRO A 41 -6.53 0.38 19.03
C PRO A 41 -5.85 0.20 20.39
N GLY A 42 -6.45 0.79 21.42
CA GLY A 42 -5.96 0.69 22.80
C GLY A 42 -6.25 -0.66 23.46
N HIS A 43 -5.89 -0.79 24.75
CA HIS A 43 -6.00 -2.01 25.56
C HIS A 43 -7.45 -2.52 25.78
N SER A 44 -8.47 -1.81 25.28
CA SER A 44 -9.90 -2.09 25.43
C SER A 44 -10.43 -3.23 24.55
N GLY A 45 -9.58 -3.83 23.69
CA GLY A 45 -9.91 -5.00 22.89
C GLY A 45 -8.71 -5.38 22.04
N ASN A 46 -8.24 -6.62 22.19
CA ASN A 46 -7.09 -7.11 21.42
C ASN A 46 -7.59 -7.62 20.06
N ASP A 47 -7.88 -6.70 19.14
CA ASP A 47 -8.22 -7.04 17.75
C ASP A 47 -6.97 -7.47 16.94
N TYR A 48 -5.85 -7.71 17.63
CA TYR A 48 -4.67 -8.30 17.04
C TYR A 48 -4.97 -9.69 16.50
N MET A 49 -4.94 -9.79 15.19
CA MET A 49 -4.88 -11.06 14.48
C MET A 49 -3.43 -11.33 14.10
N ALA A 50 -2.88 -12.43 14.59
CA ALA A 50 -1.56 -12.86 14.19
C ALA A 50 -1.51 -13.07 12.66
N PRO A 51 -0.51 -12.50 11.95
CA PRO A 51 -0.42 -12.63 10.52
C PRO A 51 -0.10 -14.07 10.12
N GLY A 52 -0.75 -14.56 9.07
CA GLY A 52 -0.40 -15.85 8.48
C GLY A 52 0.94 -15.81 7.74
N THR A 53 1.50 -16.99 7.42
CA THR A 53 2.77 -17.10 6.68
C THR A 53 2.76 -16.33 5.35
N ALA A 54 1.63 -16.31 4.64
CA ALA A 54 1.49 -15.57 3.39
C ALA A 54 1.59 -14.04 3.59
N GLN A 55 0.99 -13.52 4.66
CA GLN A 55 1.08 -12.09 5.00
C GLN A 55 2.50 -11.72 5.43
N LEU A 56 3.18 -12.57 6.21
CA LEU A 56 4.58 -12.37 6.59
C LEU A 56 5.53 -12.40 5.38
N ASN A 57 5.31 -13.31 4.43
CA ASN A 57 6.08 -13.34 3.19
C ASN A 57 5.86 -12.07 2.36
N THR A 58 4.61 -11.62 2.27
CA THR A 58 4.25 -10.38 1.56
C THR A 58 4.90 -9.17 2.21
N TRP A 59 4.87 -9.09 3.55
CA TRP A 59 5.59 -8.08 4.31
C TRP A 59 7.10 -8.09 4.02
N GLY A 60 7.71 -9.27 3.93
CA GLY A 60 9.11 -9.41 3.51
C GLY A 60 9.38 -8.85 2.10
N TYR A 61 8.45 -9.02 1.16
CA TYR A 61 8.55 -8.43 -0.17
C TYR A 61 8.40 -6.91 -0.17
N VAL A 62 7.47 -6.37 0.63
CA VAL A 62 7.32 -4.92 0.84
C VAL A 62 8.64 -4.31 1.30
N LEU A 63 9.25 -4.86 2.36
CA LEU A 63 10.52 -4.35 2.90
C LEU A 63 11.67 -4.46 1.89
N LYS A 64 11.74 -5.57 1.15
CA LYS A 64 12.76 -5.73 0.10
C LYS A 64 12.63 -4.64 -0.97
N ASN A 65 11.42 -4.40 -1.46
CA ASN A 65 11.17 -3.38 -2.49
C ASN A 65 11.47 -1.97 -1.96
N LEU A 66 11.10 -1.66 -0.72
CA LEU A 66 11.44 -0.39 -0.06
C LEU A 66 12.94 -0.14 0.00
N ILE A 67 13.72 -1.12 0.45
CA ILE A 67 15.18 -1.02 0.57
C ILE A 67 15.84 -0.89 -0.82
N MET A 68 15.26 -1.52 -1.85
CA MET A 68 15.71 -1.40 -3.23
C MET A 68 15.28 -0.11 -3.92
N GLY A 69 14.44 0.72 -3.29
CA GLY A 69 13.91 1.96 -3.87
C GLY A 69 12.78 1.74 -4.89
N ASP A 70 12.18 0.55 -4.92
CA ASP A 70 11.07 0.20 -5.79
C ASP A 70 9.73 0.47 -5.08
N TYR A 71 9.40 1.75 -4.94
CA TYR A 71 8.25 2.18 -4.14
C TYR A 71 6.89 1.80 -4.75
N ALA A 72 6.82 1.65 -6.08
CA ALA A 72 5.60 1.20 -6.75
C ALA A 72 5.30 -0.26 -6.37
N ASN A 73 6.27 -1.17 -6.54
CA ASN A 73 6.07 -2.57 -6.17
C ASN A 73 5.96 -2.76 -4.65
N ALA A 74 6.58 -1.90 -3.85
CA ALA A 74 6.37 -1.88 -2.41
C ALA A 74 4.92 -1.52 -2.05
N SER A 75 4.36 -0.47 -2.65
CA SER A 75 2.97 -0.06 -2.44
C SER A 75 2.00 -1.13 -2.92
N ASP A 76 2.20 -1.70 -4.11
CA ASP A 76 1.38 -2.80 -4.64
C ASP A 76 1.34 -3.97 -3.65
N SER A 77 2.51 -4.37 -3.14
CA SER A 77 2.62 -5.48 -2.18
C SER A 77 1.95 -5.16 -0.84
N ALA A 78 2.11 -3.94 -0.32
CA ALA A 78 1.51 -3.50 0.93
C ALA A 78 -0.02 -3.48 0.83
N ASN A 79 -0.54 -2.99 -0.29
CA ASN A 79 -1.98 -2.93 -0.54
C ASN A 79 -2.63 -4.31 -0.52
N THR A 80 -1.92 -5.36 -0.98
CA THR A 80 -2.45 -6.74 -0.93
C THR A 80 -2.68 -7.28 0.48
N ILE A 81 -2.05 -6.69 1.49
CA ILE A 81 -2.24 -7.01 2.91
C ILE A 81 -2.94 -5.89 3.69
N GLY A 82 -3.53 -4.92 2.98
CA GLY A 82 -4.34 -3.85 3.56
C GLY A 82 -3.56 -2.67 4.16
N TYR A 83 -2.31 -2.48 3.75
CA TYR A 83 -1.48 -1.34 4.15
C TYR A 83 -1.25 -0.40 2.96
N ASP A 84 -1.17 0.89 3.23
CA ASP A 84 -0.80 1.91 2.25
C ASP A 84 0.65 2.37 2.48
N LEU A 85 1.38 2.60 1.39
CA LEU A 85 2.71 3.22 1.45
C LEU A 85 2.57 4.73 1.22
N ILE A 86 3.00 5.52 2.20
CA ILE A 86 2.97 6.98 2.16
C ILE A 86 4.37 7.53 1.90
N GLN A 87 4.53 8.28 0.81
CA GLN A 87 5.66 9.17 0.60
C GLN A 87 5.39 10.50 1.31
N PHE A 88 6.08 10.74 2.41
CA PHE A 88 5.86 11.88 3.29
C PHE A 88 6.99 12.91 3.17
N LEU A 89 6.67 14.15 2.80
CA LEU A 89 7.64 15.25 2.78
C LEU A 89 7.59 16.03 4.10
N ASP A 90 8.60 15.84 4.95
CA ASP A 90 8.79 16.63 6.16
C ASP A 90 9.32 18.02 5.82
N THR A 91 8.61 19.03 6.30
CA THR A 91 8.87 20.45 6.05
C THR A 91 9.42 21.20 7.26
N THR A 92 9.60 20.51 8.39
CA THR A 92 10.03 21.12 9.66
C THR A 92 11.53 21.37 9.74
N LEU A 93 12.33 20.59 9.01
CA LEU A 93 13.77 20.72 8.93
C LEU A 93 14.17 21.79 7.91
N THR A 94 15.31 22.44 8.14
CA THR A 94 15.86 23.47 7.23
C THR A 94 16.03 22.95 5.80
N ASN A 95 16.27 21.64 5.64
CA ASN A 95 16.18 20.95 4.36
C ASN A 95 15.03 19.96 4.44
N SER A 96 14.01 20.13 3.60
CA SER A 96 12.91 19.18 3.55
C SER A 96 13.41 17.77 3.26
N THR A 97 12.89 16.79 3.99
CA THR A 97 13.33 15.39 3.90
C THR A 97 12.14 14.51 3.56
N THR A 98 12.32 13.59 2.61
CA THR A 98 11.28 12.63 2.23
C THR A 98 11.45 11.34 3.02
N TYR A 99 10.37 10.92 3.66
CA TYR A 99 10.22 9.64 4.34
C TYR A 99 9.26 8.75 3.58
N TYR A 100 9.39 7.44 3.79
CA TYR A 100 8.42 6.45 3.32
C TYR A 100 7.86 5.75 4.54
N ILE A 101 6.57 5.96 4.81
CA ILE A 101 5.85 5.48 5.99
C ILE A 101 4.92 4.35 5.55
N LEU A 102 4.90 3.27 6.32
CA LEU A 102 4.07 2.09 6.08
C LEU A 102 3.24 1.77 7.32
#